data_AF-A0AA35TQM0-F1
#
_entry.id   AF-A0AA35TQM0-F1
#
_cell.length_a   1.000
_cell.length_b   1.000
_cell.length_c   1.000
_cell.angle_alpha   90.00
_cell.angle_beta   90.00
_cell.angle_gamma   90.00
#
_symmetry.space_group_name_H-M   'P 1'
#
loop_
_entity.id
_entity.type
_entity.pdbx_description
1 polymer ?
#
loop_
_entity_poly.entity_id
_entity_poly.type
_entity_poly.pdbx_seq_one_letter_code
_entity_poly.pdbx_strand_id
1 'polypeptide(L)' 'MVYPVAGREEAGLQETEETTSGKYEPLVHMNRVLTEEIRKTVTETASHPVHSTSALSGALSKCLCCIPTTLNADVDKVP' A
#
# COMPACT_ATOMS: atom_id res chain seq x y z
N MET A 1 5.39 -28.34 29.55
CA MET A 1 4.10 -27.65 29.33
C MET A 1 4.00 -27.33 27.86
N VAL A 2 3.15 -28.06 27.14
CA VAL A 2 2.88 -27.87 25.71
C VAL A 2 1.51 -27.23 25.64
N TYR A 3 1.40 -26.03 25.07
CA TYR A 3 0.10 -25.39 24.85
C TYR A 3 -0.47 -25.88 23.51
N PRO A 4 -1.71 -26.39 23.48
CA PRO A 4 -2.36 -26.73 22.22
C PRO A 4 -2.79 -25.44 21.52
N VAL A 5 -2.33 -25.25 20.28
CA VAL A 5 -2.86 -24.21 19.40
C VAL A 5 -4.19 -24.72 18.87
N ALA A 6 -5.28 -24.18 19.43
CA ALA A 6 -6.63 -24.38 18.92
C ALA A 6 -6.69 -23.88 17.47
N GLY A 7 -7.26 -24.72 16.60
CA GLY A 7 -7.48 -24.43 15.20
C GLY A 7 -8.09 -23.04 15.00
N ARG A 8 -7.47 -22.26 14.13
CA ARG A 8 -8.12 -21.14 13.47
C ARG A 8 -8.31 -21.54 12.02
N GLU A 9 -9.54 -21.97 11.78
CA GLU A 9 -10.12 -22.15 10.46
C GLU A 9 -9.86 -20.92 9.60
N GLU A 10 -9.60 -21.20 8.32
CA GLU A 10 -9.29 -20.22 7.30
C GLU A 10 -10.45 -19.23 7.18
N ALA A 11 -10.20 -17.97 7.55
CA ALA A 11 -11.07 -16.87 7.17
C ALA A 11 -10.88 -16.65 5.67
N GLY A 12 -11.70 -17.35 4.87
CA GLY A 12 -11.93 -17.02 3.48
C GLY A 12 -12.35 -15.55 3.40
N LEU A 13 -11.45 -14.70 2.88
CA LEU A 13 -11.75 -13.33 2.53
C LEU A 13 -12.71 -13.37 1.33
N GLN A 14 -14.01 -13.42 1.63
CA GLN A 14 -15.04 -13.05 0.67
C GLN A 14 -14.84 -11.58 0.33
N GLU A 15 -14.51 -11.29 -0.92
CA GLU A 15 -14.52 -9.94 -1.48
C GLU A 15 -15.98 -9.46 -1.49
N THR A 16 -16.36 -8.67 -0.49
CA THR A 16 -17.60 -7.90 -0.53
C THR A 16 -17.42 -6.79 -1.56
N GLU A 17 -18.15 -6.87 -2.68
CA GLU A 17 -18.35 -5.75 -3.59
C GLU A 17 -18.97 -4.58 -2.83
N GLU A 18 -18.14 -3.65 -2.37
CA GLU A 18 -18.59 -2.39 -1.78
C GLU A 18 -19.06 -1.44 -2.88
N THR A 19 -20.36 -1.31 -3.02
CA THR A 19 -21.03 -0.26 -3.81
C THR A 19 -20.61 1.13 -3.32
N THR A 20 -19.99 1.92 -4.20
CA THR A 20 -19.37 3.24 -3.95
C THR A 20 -20.35 4.41 -3.94
N SER A 21 -21.57 4.25 -3.39
CA SER A 21 -22.48 5.40 -3.26
C SER A 21 -22.20 6.15 -1.96
N GLY A 22 -21.68 7.39 -2.06
CA GLY A 22 -21.48 8.31 -0.92
C GLY A 22 -20.09 8.30 -0.28
N LYS A 23 -19.09 7.66 -0.87
CA LYS A 23 -17.71 7.65 -0.36
C LYS A 23 -16.89 8.81 -0.96
N TYR A 24 -15.91 9.32 -0.20
CA TYR A 24 -14.95 10.31 -0.70
C TYR A 24 -14.08 9.66 -1.77
N GLU A 25 -14.36 9.99 -3.03
CA GLU A 25 -13.77 9.34 -4.21
C GLU A 25 -12.24 9.27 -4.18
N PRO A 26 -11.50 10.33 -3.75
CA PRO A 26 -10.04 10.25 -3.67
C PRO A 26 -9.55 9.18 -2.68
N LEU A 27 -10.26 8.96 -1.56
CA LEU A 27 -9.89 7.93 -0.59
C LEU A 27 -10.16 6.52 -1.13
N VAL A 28 -11.27 6.33 -1.82
CA VAL A 28 -11.57 5.05 -2.49
C VAL A 28 -10.50 4.74 -3.54
N HIS A 29 -10.13 5.75 -4.33
CA HIS A 29 -9.06 5.61 -5.32
C HIS A 29 -7.71 5.28 -4.67
N MET A 30 -7.32 5.99 -3.61
CA MET A 30 -6.07 5.71 -2.88
C MET A 30 -6.05 4.29 -2.32
N ASN A 31 -7.14 3.83 -1.70
CA ASN A 31 -7.22 2.48 -1.17
C ASN A 31 -7.06 1.43 -2.28
N ARG A 32 -7.74 1.62 -3.42
CA ARG A 32 -7.60 0.72 -4.57
C ARG A 32 -6.16 0.65 -5.06
N VAL A 33 -5.50 1.79 -5.25
CA VAL A 33 -4.11 1.84 -5.72
C VAL A 33 -3.17 1.17 -4.72
N LEU A 34 -3.33 1.44 -3.42
CA LEU A 34 -2.51 0.83 -2.38
C LEU A 34 -2.65 -0.69 -2.35
N THR A 35 -3.88 -1.21 -2.43
CA THR A 35 -4.13 -2.66 -2.44
C THR A 35 -3.45 -3.35 -3.63
N GLU A 36 -3.53 -2.76 -4.83
CA GLU A 36 -2.91 -3.33 -6.02
C GLU A 36 -1.36 -3.32 -5.95
N GLU A 37 -0.76 -2.22 -5.47
CA GLU A 37 0.70 -2.14 -5.33
C GLU A 37 1.24 -3.09 -4.26
N ILE A 38 0.51 -3.29 -3.15
CA ILE A 38 0.86 -4.29 -2.14
C ILE A 38 0.80 -5.69 -2.73
N ARG A 39 -0.29 -6.03 -3.44
CA ARG A 39 -0.44 -7.34 -4.11
C ARG A 39 0.72 -7.61 -5.05
N LYS A 40 1.07 -6.64 -5.90
CA LYS A 40 2.22 -6.71 -6.81
C LYS A 40 3.54 -6.92 -6.08
N THR A 41 3.80 -6.15 -5.02
CA THR A 41 5.04 -6.28 -4.25
C THR A 41 5.17 -7.67 -3.63
N VAL A 42 4.07 -8.22 -3.09
CA VAL A 42 4.04 -9.56 -2.50
C VAL A 42 4.28 -10.64 -3.55
N THR A 43 3.65 -10.57 -4.73
CA THR A 43 3.86 -11.55 -5.80
C THR A 43 5.27 -11.51 -6.38
N GLU A 44 5.85 -10.32 -6.55
CA GLU A 44 7.24 -10.14 -6.99
C GLU A 44 8.24 -10.68 -5.96
N THR A 45 8.00 -10.46 -4.67
CA THR A 45 8.86 -10.98 -3.61
C THR A 45 8.73 -12.50 -3.45
N ALA A 46 7.54 -13.05 -3.67
CA ALA A 46 7.32 -14.50 -3.66
C ALA A 46 7.99 -15.22 -4.83
N SER A 47 8.04 -14.59 -6.01
CA SER A 47 8.71 -15.13 -7.21
C SER A 47 10.24 -14.96 -7.17
N HIS A 48 10.73 -13.93 -6.49
CA HIS A 48 12.15 -13.68 -6.27
C HIS A 48 12.41 -13.42 -4.78
N PRO A 49 12.64 -14.47 -3.96
CA PRO A 49 12.91 -14.29 -2.54
C PRO A 49 14.25 -13.60 -2.36
N VAL A 50 14.22 -12.29 -2.16
CA VAL A 50 15.41 -11.48 -1.88
C VAL A 50 15.57 -11.36 -0.37
N HIS A 51 16.68 -11.84 0.18
CA HIS A 51 17.11 -11.49 1.54
C HIS A 51 17.73 -10.09 1.54
N SER A 52 16.94 -9.07 1.24
CA SER A 52 17.40 -7.68 1.27
C SER A 52 17.10 -7.04 2.62
N THR A 53 18.06 -6.28 3.13
CA THR A 53 17.79 -5.29 4.18
C THR A 53 16.72 -4.31 3.72
N SER A 54 15.93 -3.78 4.65
CA SER A 54 14.86 -2.80 4.37
C SER A 54 15.33 -1.65 3.47
N ALA A 55 14.57 -1.34 2.42
CA ALA A 55 14.86 -0.27 1.46
C ALA A 55 14.48 1.14 1.99
N LEU A 56 14.49 1.33 3.32
CA LEU A 56 13.99 2.54 3.98
C LEU A 56 14.70 3.81 3.51
N SER A 57 16.02 3.78 3.36
CA SER A 57 16.80 4.94 2.88
C SER A 57 16.35 5.38 1.49
N GLY A 58 16.18 4.43 0.56
CA GLY A 58 15.70 4.70 -0.79
C GLY A 58 14.25 5.23 -0.80
N ALA A 59 13.38 4.70 0.05
CA ALA A 59 12.01 5.20 0.21
C ALA A 59 12.00 6.66 0.73
N LEU A 60 12.82 6.96 1.75
CA LEU A 60 12.96 8.32 2.29
C LEU A 60 13.51 9.28 1.25
N SER A 61 14.56 8.89 0.50
CA SER A 61 15.11 9.72 -0.58
C SER A 61 14.05 10.04 -1.64
N LYS A 62 13.23 9.08 -2.06
CA LYS A 62 12.14 9.31 -3.00
C LYS A 62 11.13 10.33 -2.45
N CYS A 63 10.69 10.17 -1.21
CA CYS A 63 9.74 11.09 -0.59
C CYS A 63 10.29 12.52 -0.51
N LEU A 64 11.55 12.67 -0.08
CA LEU A 64 12.20 13.98 0.04
C LEU A 64 12.40 14.67 -1.32
N CYS A 65 12.56 13.91 -2.40
CA CYS A 65 12.58 14.48 -3.75
C CYS A 65 11.18 14.93 -4.22
N CYS A 66 10.12 14.19 -3.86
CA CYS A 66 8.76 14.48 -4.31
C CYS A 66 8.12 15.68 -3.61
N ILE A 67 8.41 15.91 -2.32
CA ILE A 67 7.84 17.02 -1.55
C ILE A 67 8.09 18.39 -2.21
N PRO A 68 9.34 18.80 -2.52
CA PRO A 68 9.60 20.10 -3.13
C PRO A 68 9.03 20.21 -4.55
N THR A 69 8.99 19.12 -5.32
CA THR A 69 8.37 19.16 -6.67
C THR A 69 6.88 19.44 -6.60
N THR A 70 6.18 18.88 -5.61
CA THR A 70 4.75 19.12 -5.41
C THR A 70 4.49 20.54 -4.91
N LEU A 71 5.27 21.01 -3.94
CA LEU A 71 5.14 22.37 -3.40
C LEU A 71 5.40 23.44 -4.46
N ASN A 72 6.44 23.27 -5.30
CA ASN A 72 6.73 24.21 -6.38
C ASN A 72 5.63 24.23 -7.43
N ALA A 73 5.05 23.07 -7.78
CA ALA A 73 3.93 22.99 -8.70
C ALA A 73 2.65 23.69 -8.19
N ASP A 74 2.53 23.89 -6.88
CA ASP A 74 1.41 24.63 -6.27
C ASP A 74 1.72 26.13 -6.16
N VAL A 75 2.98 26.53 -5.94
CA VAL A 75 3.42 27.93 -5.97
C VAL A 75 3.27 28.52 -7.37
N ASP A 76 3.63 27.77 -8.42
CA ASP A 76 3.53 28.21 -9.82
C ASP A 76 2.07 28.35 -10.32
N LYS A 77 1.08 27.89 -9.54
CA LYS A 77 -0.35 27.99 -9.86
C LYS A 77 -1.06 29.15 -9.16
N VAL A 78 -0.35 29.91 -8.32
CA VAL A 78 -0.91 31.12 -7.69
C VAL A 78 -0.75 32.29 -8.67
N PRO A 79 -1.85 32.90 -9.18
CA PRO A 79 -1.80 34.01 -10.13
C PRO A 79 -1.33 35.34 -9.53
#